data_AF-A0AAJ4FB71-F1
#
_entry.id   AF-A0AAJ4FB71-F1
#
_cell.length_a   1.000
_cell.length_b   1.000
_cell.length_c   1.000
_cell.angle_alpha   90.00
_cell.angle_beta   90.00
_cell.angle_gamma   90.00
#
_symmetry.space_group_name_H-M   'P 1'
#
loop_
_entity.id
_entity.type
_entity.pdbx_description
1 polymer ?
#
loop_
_entity_poly.entity_id
_entity_poly.type
_entity_poly.pdbx_seq_one_letter_code
_entity_poly.pdbx_strand_id
1 'polypeptide(L)'
;MKNAKYTMPLREEGFIGLGDYAAIGEGRSVALIAPDGSIDWWSAPNLDSPPLFDRLLDPTIGGFFSLTPAVDYSVSRAYREDSNVLETRFETKDGTVLLTESINSTLAGRLPWSELARRLEGVRGTVPFRLHLRFGTMVETRSPWRSDTFKGSVYHIGDLMAMLHTSENVVITHADDEEIEAEITLKKGSREVVALLVTQSEPLAVPDIQAIDNRIETSHTAWQDWVKGLKYDGLYKDHVIRSALALKFLWYSPTGALAAAATTSLPEGIGGEKNYDYRFAWVRDACLIIKAFTFLGTLEECKAAFSWLSKTIIKHGPEMQACYTLEGELVPEERYAELQGYRGSQPVRIGNNARDQRQLSMYADMLGVAKLFVEAGHILDTGTSRFLGHLANQCADRWRMKDSGIWELPEERHYTHSKMSCWLALDCAVVLAEHSHIEPTWKARWERERDRIRDWVEEHCWSETHQSYCFYVGDGGQLDASLALVSRYGMKVNPKRMKLTYEAIHRELGHNSAMVYRYSGVEQEESTFIACSFWLAEAWASMDEPAVGEEMMEEILETLCHRGNVETFNEMFDTRTGEWVGNMPQGLSHLALICAAQAISEHHGPE
;
A
#
# COMPACT_ATOMS: atom_id res chain seq x y z
N MET A 1 -18.85 -7.99 -2.55
CA MET A 1 -18.02 -7.40 -3.63
C MET A 1 -18.52 -7.88 -4.99
N LYS A 2 -18.63 -6.98 -5.98
CA LYS A 2 -19.04 -7.33 -7.36
C LYS A 2 -17.81 -7.34 -8.26
N ASN A 3 -17.16 -8.49 -8.44
CA ASN A 3 -15.94 -8.58 -9.26
C ASN A 3 -16.29 -8.59 -10.76
N ALA A 4 -15.41 -8.01 -11.59
CA ALA A 4 -15.62 -7.97 -13.03
C ALA A 4 -15.54 -9.37 -13.64
N LYS A 5 -16.37 -9.58 -14.66
CA LYS A 5 -16.22 -10.66 -15.62
C LYS A 5 -15.63 -10.07 -16.89
N TYR A 6 -14.46 -10.56 -17.29
CA TYR A 6 -13.80 -10.12 -18.51
C TYR A 6 -14.02 -11.18 -19.59
N THR A 7 -14.16 -10.76 -20.84
CA THR A 7 -14.12 -11.65 -22.00
C THR A 7 -12.92 -11.23 -22.81
N MET A 8 -11.94 -12.13 -22.99
CA MET A 8 -10.66 -11.83 -23.65
C MET A 8 -10.05 -10.50 -23.17
N PRO A 9 -9.53 -10.44 -21.92
CA PRO A 9 -9.00 -9.21 -21.35
C PRO A 9 -8.05 -8.49 -22.31
N LEU A 10 -8.34 -7.22 -22.59
CA LEU A 10 -7.63 -6.43 -23.59
C LEU A 10 -6.38 -5.80 -22.99
N ARG A 11 -5.27 -5.88 -23.72
CA ARG A 11 -4.06 -5.10 -23.46
C ARG A 11 -3.98 -3.95 -24.45
N GLU A 12 -3.96 -2.73 -23.96
CA GLU A 12 -3.76 -1.53 -24.77
C GLU A 12 -2.27 -1.19 -24.80
N GLU A 13 -1.68 -1.23 -26.00
CA GLU A 13 -0.23 -1.03 -26.18
C GLU A 13 0.63 -1.97 -25.31
N GLY A 14 0.08 -3.14 -24.93
CA GLY A 14 0.72 -4.13 -24.07
C GLY A 14 0.35 -4.03 -22.57
N PHE A 15 -0.30 -2.95 -22.15
CA PHE A 15 -0.67 -2.70 -20.75
C PHE A 15 -2.10 -3.14 -20.42
N ILE A 16 -2.30 -3.59 -19.18
CA ILE A 16 -3.61 -3.79 -18.56
C ILE A 16 -3.93 -2.55 -17.71
N GLY A 17 -5.22 -2.23 -17.52
CA GLY A 17 -5.65 -1.17 -16.59
C GLY A 17 -5.17 -1.47 -15.17
N LEU A 18 -4.57 -0.49 -14.48
CA LEU A 18 -3.93 -0.74 -13.19
C LEU A 18 -4.89 -1.38 -12.16
N GLY A 19 -6.13 -0.92 -12.09
CA GLY A 19 -7.14 -1.45 -11.17
C GLY A 19 -7.62 -2.87 -11.48
N ASP A 20 -7.21 -3.45 -12.61
CA ASP A 20 -7.51 -4.84 -12.96
C ASP A 20 -6.48 -5.82 -12.39
N TYR A 21 -5.37 -5.36 -11.80
CA TYR A 21 -4.41 -6.27 -11.19
C TYR A 21 -4.87 -6.77 -9.81
N ALA A 22 -4.64 -8.04 -9.53
CA ALA A 22 -4.80 -8.64 -8.20
C ALA A 22 -3.42 -8.89 -7.58
N ALA A 23 -3.28 -8.65 -6.26
CA ALA A 23 -2.02 -8.84 -5.55
C ALA A 23 -1.99 -10.19 -4.82
N ILE A 24 -0.84 -10.85 -4.82
CA ILE A 24 -0.54 -11.99 -3.93
C ILE A 24 0.82 -11.76 -3.25
N GLY A 25 1.00 -12.27 -2.04
CA GLY A 25 2.21 -12.05 -1.24
C GLY A 25 2.21 -12.88 0.02
N GLU A 26 3.36 -12.97 0.70
CA GLU A 26 3.51 -13.67 1.99
C GLU A 26 4.05 -12.78 3.13
N GLY A 27 4.30 -11.50 2.84
CA GLY A 27 4.90 -10.56 3.79
C GLY A 27 6.40 -10.30 3.59
N ARG A 28 7.04 -10.78 2.53
CA ARG A 28 8.39 -10.36 2.10
C ARG A 28 8.35 -9.74 0.70
N SER A 29 7.52 -10.29 -0.20
CA SER A 29 7.31 -9.76 -1.56
C SER A 29 5.85 -9.82 -1.98
N VAL A 30 5.53 -9.07 -3.05
CA VAL A 30 4.20 -9.00 -3.65
C VAL A 30 4.32 -9.14 -5.17
N ALA A 31 3.48 -9.99 -5.75
CA ALA A 31 3.32 -10.14 -7.19
C ALA A 31 1.94 -9.63 -7.64
N LEU A 32 1.86 -9.04 -8.83
CA LEU A 32 0.60 -8.55 -9.41
C LEU A 32 0.18 -9.37 -10.62
N ILE A 33 -1.07 -9.84 -10.59
CA ILE A 33 -1.68 -10.77 -11.54
C ILE A 33 -2.76 -10.05 -12.35
N ALA A 34 -2.55 -9.99 -13.66
CA ALA A 34 -3.51 -9.51 -14.64
C ALA A 34 -4.68 -10.49 -14.83
N PRO A 35 -5.85 -10.01 -15.31
CA PRO A 35 -7.02 -10.86 -15.57
C PRO A 35 -6.78 -11.94 -16.63
N ASP A 36 -5.79 -11.77 -17.50
CA ASP A 36 -5.42 -12.76 -18.52
C ASP A 36 -4.55 -13.91 -17.97
N GLY A 37 -4.27 -13.93 -16.67
CA GLY A 37 -3.44 -14.95 -16.04
C GLY A 37 -1.94 -14.66 -16.14
N SER A 38 -1.53 -13.43 -16.43
CA SER A 38 -0.12 -13.05 -16.37
C SER A 38 0.28 -12.36 -15.08
N ILE A 39 1.42 -12.75 -14.53
CA ILE A 39 2.14 -11.95 -13.52
C ILE A 39 3.02 -10.96 -14.26
N ASP A 40 2.73 -9.67 -14.11
CA ASP A 40 3.44 -8.57 -14.81
C ASP A 40 4.34 -7.77 -13.88
N TRP A 41 4.22 -7.99 -12.57
CA TRP A 41 5.04 -7.36 -11.54
C TRP A 41 5.40 -8.37 -10.47
N TRP A 42 6.68 -8.49 -10.12
CA TRP A 42 7.12 -9.15 -8.89
C TRP A 42 8.54 -8.71 -8.51
N SER A 43 8.68 -8.02 -7.37
CA SER A 43 10.00 -7.76 -6.76
C SER A 43 10.41 -8.95 -5.90
N ALA A 44 11.52 -9.62 -6.26
CA ALA A 44 11.98 -10.83 -5.61
C ALA A 44 13.47 -10.73 -5.20
N PRO A 45 13.86 -11.24 -4.01
CA PRO A 45 13.00 -11.89 -3.03
C PRO A 45 12.25 -10.89 -2.13
N ASN A 46 12.69 -9.63 -2.07
CA ASN A 46 12.13 -8.60 -1.18
C ASN A 46 11.31 -7.57 -1.97
N LEU A 47 10.35 -6.95 -1.29
CA LEU A 47 9.40 -6.00 -1.87
C LEU A 47 10.08 -4.79 -2.52
N ASP A 48 11.23 -4.34 -2.00
CA ASP A 48 12.03 -3.23 -2.54
C ASP A 48 13.22 -3.68 -3.41
N SER A 49 13.35 -4.99 -3.69
CA SER A 49 14.34 -5.50 -4.66
C SER A 49 14.04 -5.03 -6.08
N PRO A 50 15.03 -4.97 -6.99
CA PRO A 50 14.75 -4.83 -8.41
C PRO A 50 13.72 -5.90 -8.87
N PRO A 51 12.70 -5.52 -9.65
CA PRO A 51 11.68 -6.44 -10.11
C PRO A 51 12.25 -7.59 -10.95
N LEU A 52 11.84 -8.82 -10.65
CA LEU A 52 12.05 -10.00 -11.52
C LEU A 52 11.12 -9.95 -12.73
N PHE A 53 9.93 -9.37 -12.54
CA PHE A 53 8.99 -9.03 -13.60
C PHE A 53 8.61 -7.55 -13.44
N ASP A 54 8.80 -6.77 -14.49
CA ASP A 54 8.46 -5.36 -14.65
C ASP A 54 7.72 -5.08 -15.98
N ARG A 55 7.01 -6.08 -16.54
CA ARG A 55 6.10 -5.88 -17.69
C ARG A 55 5.04 -4.80 -17.45
N LEU A 56 4.72 -4.55 -16.18
CA LEU A 56 3.87 -3.44 -15.76
C LEU A 56 4.43 -2.06 -16.17
N LEU A 57 5.76 -1.92 -16.23
CA LEU A 57 6.45 -0.69 -16.64
C LEU A 57 6.92 -0.73 -18.09
N ASP A 58 7.25 -1.91 -18.62
CA ASP A 58 7.63 -2.06 -20.02
C ASP A 58 7.13 -3.39 -20.63
N PRO A 59 6.14 -3.35 -21.53
CA PRO A 59 5.51 -4.54 -22.09
C PRO A 59 6.45 -5.34 -23.01
N THR A 60 7.55 -4.73 -23.48
CA THR A 60 8.43 -5.31 -24.50
C THR A 60 9.60 -6.09 -23.89
N ILE A 61 10.17 -5.59 -22.80
CA ILE A 61 11.38 -6.15 -22.18
C ILE A 61 11.20 -6.59 -20.73
N GLY A 62 10.13 -6.16 -20.04
CA GLY A 62 10.04 -6.29 -18.58
C GLY A 62 9.85 -7.71 -18.02
N GLY A 63 9.83 -8.76 -18.84
CA GLY A 63 9.61 -10.13 -18.37
C GLY A 63 8.25 -10.36 -17.68
N PHE A 64 7.75 -11.58 -17.71
CA PHE A 64 6.43 -11.91 -17.17
C PHE A 64 6.27 -13.40 -16.97
N PHE A 65 5.21 -13.80 -16.26
CA PHE A 65 4.83 -15.19 -16.12
C PHE A 65 3.34 -15.40 -16.42
N SER A 66 3.04 -15.78 -17.66
CA SER A 66 1.70 -16.04 -18.15
C SER A 66 1.32 -17.52 -18.06
N LEU A 67 0.08 -17.77 -17.62
CA LEU A 67 -0.57 -19.07 -17.65
C LEU A 67 -2.05 -18.88 -18.00
N THR A 68 -2.41 -19.21 -19.24
CA THR A 68 -3.69 -18.79 -19.83
C THR A 68 -4.26 -19.85 -20.79
N PRO A 69 -5.59 -19.93 -20.99
CA PRO A 69 -6.18 -20.80 -21.99
C PRO A 69 -5.65 -20.50 -23.41
N ALA A 70 -5.42 -21.54 -24.20
CA ALA A 70 -4.98 -21.42 -25.60
C ALA A 70 -6.13 -21.11 -26.60
N VAL A 71 -7.33 -20.87 -26.08
CA VAL A 71 -8.59 -20.67 -26.80
C VAL A 71 -9.37 -19.54 -26.16
N ASP A 72 -10.37 -19.00 -26.86
CA ASP A 72 -11.19 -17.91 -26.33
C ASP A 72 -11.82 -18.25 -24.96
N TYR A 73 -11.76 -17.29 -24.04
CA TYR A 73 -12.24 -17.44 -22.68
C TYR A 73 -12.90 -16.18 -22.14
N SER A 74 -13.71 -16.39 -21.11
CA SER A 74 -14.07 -15.37 -20.14
C SER A 74 -13.50 -15.73 -18.77
N VAL A 75 -13.26 -14.73 -17.95
CA VAL A 75 -12.60 -14.87 -16.66
C VAL A 75 -13.38 -14.14 -15.57
N SER A 76 -13.49 -14.79 -14.42
CA SER A 76 -13.90 -14.17 -13.15
C SER A 76 -12.85 -14.47 -12.08
N ARG A 77 -12.67 -13.55 -11.14
CA ARG A 77 -11.63 -13.64 -10.10
C ARG A 77 -12.20 -13.33 -8.74
N ALA A 78 -11.68 -13.96 -7.71
CA ALA A 78 -11.95 -13.60 -6.32
C ALA A 78 -10.80 -14.11 -5.44
N TYR A 79 -10.48 -13.40 -4.37
CA TYR A 79 -9.74 -14.03 -3.28
C TYR A 79 -10.64 -15.05 -2.60
N ARG A 80 -10.04 -16.13 -2.08
CA ARG A 80 -10.74 -17.01 -1.14
C ARG A 80 -11.19 -16.22 0.07
N GLU A 81 -12.30 -16.67 0.68
CA GLU A 81 -12.86 -16.08 1.89
C GLU A 81 -11.78 -15.90 2.96
N ASP A 82 -11.68 -14.69 3.50
CA ASP A 82 -10.71 -14.29 4.53
C ASP A 82 -9.26 -14.65 4.19
N SER A 83 -8.88 -14.46 2.91
CA SER A 83 -7.57 -14.88 2.43
C SER A 83 -6.94 -13.96 1.38
N ASN A 84 -5.62 -14.10 1.22
CA ASN A 84 -4.83 -13.53 0.13
C ASN A 84 -4.45 -14.57 -0.93
N VAL A 85 -5.12 -15.74 -0.93
CA VAL A 85 -5.03 -16.72 -2.01
C VAL A 85 -6.04 -16.35 -3.09
N LEU A 86 -5.57 -16.16 -4.33
CA LEU A 86 -6.39 -15.76 -5.46
C LEU A 86 -6.94 -16.97 -6.20
N GLU A 87 -8.22 -16.93 -6.57
CA GLU A 87 -8.85 -17.86 -7.49
C GLU A 87 -9.29 -17.15 -8.77
N THR A 88 -8.81 -17.64 -9.90
CA THR A 88 -9.14 -17.19 -11.24
C THR A 88 -9.87 -18.31 -11.98
N ARG A 89 -11.13 -18.09 -12.35
CA ARG A 89 -11.94 -19.06 -13.10
C ARG A 89 -11.96 -18.70 -14.57
N PHE A 90 -11.42 -19.57 -15.40
CA PHE A 90 -11.49 -19.48 -16.86
C PHE A 90 -12.66 -20.31 -17.38
N GLU A 91 -13.55 -19.68 -18.13
CA GLU A 91 -14.65 -20.31 -18.84
C GLU A 91 -14.40 -20.23 -20.35
N THR A 92 -14.26 -21.39 -20.98
CA THR A 92 -14.13 -21.53 -22.44
C THR A 92 -15.38 -22.20 -23.00
N LYS A 93 -15.46 -22.31 -24.33
CA LYS A 93 -16.51 -23.08 -25.01
C LYS A 93 -16.55 -24.54 -24.56
N ASP A 94 -15.40 -25.17 -24.40
CA ASP A 94 -15.28 -26.63 -24.23
C ASP A 94 -14.98 -27.07 -22.79
N GLY A 95 -14.82 -26.13 -21.86
CA GLY A 95 -14.54 -26.45 -20.47
C GLY A 95 -14.34 -25.25 -19.55
N THR A 96 -14.08 -25.58 -18.28
CA THR A 96 -13.84 -24.61 -17.21
C THR A 96 -12.64 -25.07 -16.39
N VAL A 97 -11.74 -24.14 -16.10
CA VAL A 97 -10.55 -24.36 -15.25
C VAL A 97 -10.55 -23.35 -14.11
N LEU A 98 -10.19 -23.82 -12.92
CA LEU A 98 -9.92 -22.98 -11.77
C LEU A 98 -8.41 -22.90 -11.57
N LEU A 99 -7.87 -21.68 -11.56
CA LEU A 99 -6.48 -21.40 -11.26
C LEU A 99 -6.42 -20.82 -9.84
N THR A 100 -5.72 -21.48 -8.92
CA THR A 100 -5.49 -21.00 -7.54
C THR A 100 -4.03 -20.58 -7.38
N GLU A 101 -3.79 -19.37 -6.88
CA GLU A 101 -2.46 -18.75 -6.88
C GLU A 101 -2.08 -18.21 -5.50
N SER A 102 -0.82 -18.44 -5.11
CA SER A 102 -0.28 -18.00 -3.83
C SER A 102 1.25 -17.85 -3.92
N ILE A 103 1.80 -16.85 -3.23
CA ILE A 103 3.20 -16.95 -2.78
C ILE A 103 3.15 -17.69 -1.45
N ASN A 104 3.65 -18.92 -1.47
CA ASN A 104 3.44 -19.88 -0.41
C ASN A 104 4.19 -19.50 0.87
N SER A 105 3.52 -19.75 1.99
CA SER A 105 4.04 -19.66 3.35
C SER A 105 3.73 -20.94 4.13
N THR A 106 4.11 -20.94 5.41
CA THR A 106 3.78 -21.98 6.38
C THR A 106 2.91 -21.37 7.48
N LEU A 107 2.36 -22.20 8.37
CA LEU A 107 1.67 -21.70 9.58
C LEU A 107 2.58 -20.89 10.51
N ALA A 108 3.91 -21.04 10.39
CA ALA A 108 4.89 -20.26 11.15
C ALA A 108 5.34 -18.98 10.41
N GLY A 109 4.74 -18.67 9.26
CA GLY A 109 5.11 -17.53 8.41
C GLY A 109 5.86 -17.95 7.15
N ARG A 110 6.55 -16.99 6.54
CA ARG A 110 7.22 -17.14 5.24
C ARG A 110 8.28 -18.24 5.20
N LEU A 111 8.51 -18.77 4.01
CA LEU A 111 9.62 -19.68 3.74
C LEU A 111 10.96 -18.92 3.65
N PRO A 112 12.10 -19.60 3.83
CA PRO A 112 13.42 -19.00 3.58
C PRO A 112 13.61 -18.56 2.11
N TRP A 113 13.11 -19.34 1.15
CA TRP A 113 13.06 -18.97 -0.28
C TRP A 113 11.71 -18.40 -0.68
N SER A 114 11.59 -17.83 -1.89
CA SER A 114 10.31 -17.41 -2.46
C SER A 114 9.72 -18.55 -3.29
N GLU A 115 8.46 -18.89 -3.03
CA GLU A 115 7.75 -19.98 -3.70
C GLU A 115 6.42 -19.47 -4.25
N LEU A 116 6.42 -19.00 -5.49
CA LEU A 116 5.18 -18.65 -6.18
C LEU A 116 4.58 -19.91 -6.78
N ALA A 117 3.37 -20.27 -6.38
CA ALA A 117 2.68 -21.50 -6.81
C ALA A 117 1.37 -21.19 -7.51
N ARG A 118 1.13 -21.89 -8.62
CA ARG A 118 -0.05 -21.76 -9.49
C ARG A 118 -0.65 -23.14 -9.71
N ARG A 119 -1.81 -23.40 -9.12
CA ARG A 119 -2.52 -24.68 -9.23
C ARG A 119 -3.66 -24.59 -10.23
N LEU A 120 -3.64 -25.46 -11.23
CA LEU A 120 -4.66 -25.61 -12.25
C LEU A 120 -5.57 -26.80 -11.94
N GLU A 121 -6.87 -26.57 -11.85
CA GLU A 121 -7.88 -27.62 -11.61
C GLU A 121 -8.91 -27.64 -12.75
N GLY A 122 -9.00 -28.76 -13.46
CA GLY A 122 -9.99 -28.96 -14.52
C GLY A 122 -11.37 -29.23 -13.92
N VAL A 123 -12.27 -28.26 -13.99
CA VAL A 123 -13.61 -28.34 -13.38
C VAL A 123 -14.59 -29.07 -14.30
N ARG A 124 -14.56 -28.74 -15.60
CA ARG A 124 -15.48 -29.30 -16.61
C ARG A 124 -14.78 -29.37 -17.95
N GLY A 125 -15.10 -30.40 -18.74
CA GLY A 125 -14.70 -30.48 -20.13
C GLY A 125 -13.20 -30.67 -20.32
N THR A 126 -12.66 -30.15 -21.41
CA THR A 126 -11.22 -30.19 -21.72
C THR A 126 -10.79 -28.80 -22.19
N VAL A 127 -9.71 -28.27 -21.60
CA VAL A 127 -9.21 -26.92 -21.91
C VAL A 127 -7.70 -26.99 -22.15
N PRO A 128 -7.20 -26.57 -23.33
CA PRO A 128 -5.77 -26.40 -23.55
C PRO A 128 -5.30 -25.08 -22.91
N PHE A 129 -4.13 -25.13 -22.29
CA PHE A 129 -3.45 -24.00 -21.65
C PHE A 129 -2.04 -23.84 -22.23
N ARG A 130 -1.57 -22.59 -22.25
CA ARG A 130 -0.18 -22.25 -22.53
C ARG A 130 0.43 -21.54 -21.33
N LEU A 131 1.71 -21.84 -21.13
CA LEU A 131 2.59 -21.16 -20.19
C LEU A 131 3.63 -20.41 -21.01
N HIS A 132 3.88 -19.16 -20.64
CA HIS A 132 5.02 -18.39 -21.14
C HIS A 132 5.65 -17.64 -19.97
N LEU A 133 6.87 -18.02 -19.63
CA LEU A 133 7.68 -17.37 -18.62
C LEU A 133 8.87 -16.73 -19.32
N ARG A 134 8.99 -15.41 -19.23
CA ARG A 134 10.17 -14.66 -19.65
C ARG A 134 10.75 -13.96 -18.43
N PHE A 135 12.02 -14.22 -18.13
CA PHE A 135 12.67 -13.55 -17.01
C PHE A 135 12.94 -12.08 -17.34
N GLY A 136 12.66 -11.19 -16.39
CA GLY A 136 13.02 -9.78 -16.52
C GLY A 136 14.51 -9.55 -16.31
N THR A 137 14.97 -8.39 -16.73
CA THR A 137 16.38 -7.97 -16.71
C THR A 137 16.73 -7.14 -15.47
N MET A 138 15.85 -7.11 -14.46
CA MET A 138 15.97 -6.25 -13.28
C MET A 138 16.16 -4.79 -13.69
N VAL A 139 15.22 -4.27 -14.48
CA VAL A 139 15.26 -2.90 -15.00
C VAL A 139 16.49 -2.67 -15.91
N GLU A 140 16.70 -3.57 -16.88
CA GLU A 140 17.81 -3.53 -17.86
C GLU A 140 19.21 -3.50 -17.25
N THR A 141 19.38 -4.06 -16.04
CA THR A 141 20.67 -4.10 -15.35
C THR A 141 21.34 -5.48 -15.36
N ARG A 142 20.63 -6.54 -15.75
CA ARG A 142 21.10 -7.93 -15.73
C ARG A 142 20.65 -8.68 -16.99
N SER A 143 21.44 -9.69 -17.36
CA SER A 143 21.07 -10.66 -18.40
C SER A 143 20.83 -12.02 -17.74
N PRO A 144 19.65 -12.63 -17.92
CA PRO A 144 19.40 -14.01 -17.52
C PRO A 144 20.32 -14.99 -18.27
N TRP A 145 20.67 -16.11 -17.63
CA TRP A 145 21.29 -17.25 -18.30
C TRP A 145 20.91 -18.56 -17.60
N ARG A 146 20.89 -19.66 -18.36
CA ARG A 146 20.45 -20.97 -17.88
C ARG A 146 21.63 -21.91 -17.60
N SER A 147 21.47 -22.71 -16.54
CA SER A 147 22.32 -23.86 -16.24
C SER A 147 21.47 -25.09 -15.94
N ASP A 148 21.93 -26.27 -16.34
CA ASP A 148 21.23 -27.52 -16.08
C ASP A 148 21.78 -28.22 -14.83
N THR A 149 20.87 -28.75 -14.01
CA THR A 149 21.18 -29.56 -12.83
C THR A 149 20.49 -30.92 -12.92
N PHE A 150 20.83 -31.84 -12.02
CA PHE A 150 20.13 -33.13 -11.92
C PHE A 150 18.65 -32.99 -11.52
N LYS A 151 18.21 -31.82 -11.03
CA LYS A 151 16.82 -31.51 -10.68
C LYS A 151 16.06 -30.78 -11.79
N GLY A 152 16.75 -30.28 -12.81
CA GLY A 152 16.19 -29.45 -13.88
C GLY A 152 17.00 -28.18 -14.12
N SER A 153 16.51 -27.33 -15.01
CA SER A 153 17.17 -26.08 -15.38
C SER A 153 16.97 -24.99 -14.32
N VAL A 154 18.05 -24.28 -14.01
CA VAL A 154 18.10 -23.15 -13.09
C VAL A 154 18.56 -21.91 -13.87
N TYR A 155 17.84 -20.82 -13.70
CA TYR A 155 18.10 -19.53 -14.30
C TYR A 155 18.78 -18.62 -13.30
N HIS A 156 19.82 -17.92 -13.75
CA HIS A 156 20.58 -16.98 -12.93
C HIS A 156 20.36 -15.58 -13.47
N ILE A 157 19.91 -14.67 -12.61
CA ILE A 157 19.66 -13.26 -12.95
C ILE A 157 20.42 -12.41 -11.93
N GLY A 158 21.68 -12.09 -12.22
CA GLY A 158 22.58 -11.51 -11.24
C GLY A 158 22.79 -12.47 -10.05
N ASP A 159 22.40 -12.03 -8.84
CA ASP A 159 22.51 -12.82 -7.61
C ASP A 159 21.26 -13.68 -7.34
N LEU A 160 20.22 -13.59 -8.18
CA LEU A 160 19.05 -14.46 -8.09
C LEU A 160 19.29 -15.79 -8.77
N MET A 161 18.82 -16.86 -8.13
CA MET A 161 18.57 -18.15 -8.76
C MET A 161 17.06 -18.38 -8.82
N ALA A 162 16.57 -18.73 -10.00
CA ALA A 162 15.16 -19.04 -10.25
C ALA A 162 15.00 -20.40 -10.93
N MET A 163 13.97 -21.16 -10.57
CA MET A 163 13.64 -22.44 -11.21
C MET A 163 12.14 -22.58 -11.41
N LEU A 164 11.73 -22.86 -12.64
CA LEU A 164 10.39 -23.33 -12.95
C LEU A 164 10.29 -24.81 -12.56
N HIS A 165 9.39 -25.13 -11.63
CA HIS A 165 9.12 -26.49 -11.18
C HIS A 165 7.67 -26.85 -11.45
N THR A 166 7.43 -27.95 -12.18
CA THR A 166 6.11 -28.28 -12.71
C THR A 166 5.73 -29.73 -12.44
N SER A 167 4.42 -30.00 -12.48
CA SER A 167 3.90 -31.37 -12.63
C SER A 167 4.38 -32.01 -13.94
N GLU A 168 4.37 -33.34 -13.99
CA GLU A 168 4.83 -34.13 -15.15
C GLU A 168 4.01 -33.89 -16.43
N ASN A 169 2.74 -33.52 -16.31
CA ASN A 169 1.86 -33.28 -17.47
C ASN A 169 2.07 -31.89 -18.13
N VAL A 170 2.99 -31.08 -17.61
CA VAL A 170 3.37 -29.79 -18.20
C VAL A 170 4.51 -30.03 -19.18
N VAL A 171 4.22 -29.87 -20.47
CA VAL A 171 5.17 -30.18 -21.55
C VAL A 171 5.90 -28.91 -21.98
N ILE A 172 7.16 -28.78 -21.60
CA ILE A 172 8.03 -27.68 -22.06
C ILE A 172 8.30 -27.86 -23.55
N THR A 173 7.86 -26.90 -24.36
CA THR A 173 8.00 -26.89 -25.82
C THR A 173 9.22 -26.09 -26.27
N HIS A 174 9.58 -25.06 -25.51
CA HIS A 174 10.74 -24.21 -25.74
C HIS A 174 11.35 -23.78 -24.42
N ALA A 175 12.68 -23.71 -24.38
CA ALA A 175 13.42 -23.13 -23.26
C ALA A 175 14.81 -22.68 -23.73
N ASP A 176 15.16 -21.43 -23.47
CA ASP A 176 16.49 -20.86 -23.70
C ASP A 176 17.02 -20.16 -22.45
N ASP A 177 17.86 -19.13 -22.59
CA ASP A 177 18.42 -18.37 -21.48
C ASP A 177 17.45 -17.33 -20.88
N GLU A 178 16.46 -16.88 -21.67
CA GLU A 178 15.55 -15.79 -21.33
C GLU A 178 14.12 -16.27 -21.05
N GLU A 179 13.66 -17.30 -21.76
CA GLU A 179 12.26 -17.71 -21.73
C GLU A 179 12.01 -19.22 -21.74
N ILE A 180 10.80 -19.57 -21.30
CA ILE A 180 10.23 -20.91 -21.26
C ILE A 180 8.81 -20.85 -21.81
N GLU A 181 8.51 -21.73 -22.75
CA GLU A 181 7.14 -22.01 -23.20
C GLU A 181 6.75 -23.45 -22.87
N ALA A 182 5.51 -23.63 -22.42
CA ALA A 182 4.98 -24.97 -22.18
C ALA A 182 3.49 -25.06 -22.51
N GLU A 183 3.04 -26.29 -22.78
CA GLU A 183 1.64 -26.61 -23.05
C GLU A 183 1.09 -27.59 -22.02
N ILE A 184 -0.19 -27.42 -21.67
CA ILE A 184 -0.91 -28.25 -20.69
C ILE A 184 -2.33 -28.48 -21.21
N THR A 185 -2.84 -29.71 -21.13
CA THR A 185 -4.25 -30.00 -21.42
C THR A 185 -4.97 -30.47 -20.16
N LEU A 186 -5.89 -29.65 -19.67
CA LEU A 186 -6.64 -29.94 -18.44
C LEU A 186 -7.97 -30.58 -18.78
N LYS A 187 -8.25 -31.73 -18.16
CA LYS A 187 -9.54 -32.43 -18.25
C LYS A 187 -10.27 -32.32 -16.91
N LYS A 188 -11.57 -32.58 -16.91
CA LYS A 188 -12.33 -32.71 -15.65
C LYS A 188 -11.61 -33.65 -14.67
N GLY A 189 -11.29 -33.13 -13.47
CA GLY A 189 -10.59 -33.86 -12.41
C GLY A 189 -9.06 -33.80 -12.49
N SER A 190 -8.47 -33.20 -13.53
CA SER A 190 -7.03 -32.90 -13.57
C SER A 190 -6.66 -31.88 -12.52
N ARG A 191 -5.46 -32.03 -11.95
CA ARG A 191 -4.86 -31.11 -10.99
C ARG A 191 -3.37 -31.03 -11.29
N GLU A 192 -2.92 -29.88 -11.77
CA GLU A 192 -1.52 -29.63 -12.15
C GLU A 192 -0.99 -28.42 -11.38
N VAL A 193 0.31 -28.43 -11.06
CA VAL A 193 0.97 -27.32 -10.37
C VAL A 193 2.15 -26.84 -11.19
N VAL A 194 2.27 -25.52 -11.27
CA VAL A 194 3.41 -24.81 -11.83
C VAL A 194 3.89 -23.85 -10.76
N ALA A 195 5.18 -23.93 -10.42
CA ALA A 195 5.78 -23.11 -9.37
C ALA A 195 7.05 -22.44 -9.86
N LEU A 196 7.30 -21.23 -9.38
CA LEU A 196 8.54 -20.49 -9.58
C LEU A 196 9.24 -20.33 -8.23
N LEU A 197 10.37 -21.00 -8.09
CA LEU A 197 11.20 -21.01 -6.88
C LEU A 197 12.31 -19.97 -7.08
N VAL A 198 12.46 -19.03 -6.15
CA VAL A 198 13.45 -17.95 -6.23
C VAL A 198 14.21 -17.81 -4.93
N THR A 199 15.53 -17.62 -5.01
CA THR A 199 16.39 -17.25 -3.89
C THR A 199 17.46 -16.26 -4.32
N GLN A 200 18.08 -15.55 -3.38
CA GLN A 200 19.14 -14.59 -3.64
C GLN A 200 20.36 -14.94 -2.80
N SER A 201 21.54 -15.07 -3.44
CA SER A 201 22.81 -15.31 -2.75
C SER A 201 22.82 -16.51 -1.78
N GLU A 202 21.91 -17.48 -1.99
CA GLU A 202 21.74 -18.67 -1.17
C GLU A 202 21.45 -19.90 -2.06
N PRO A 203 21.66 -21.13 -1.56
CA PRO A 203 21.24 -22.33 -2.28
C PRO A 203 19.73 -22.37 -2.55
N LEU A 204 19.35 -22.78 -3.76
CA LEU A 204 17.94 -22.92 -4.14
C LEU A 204 17.33 -24.20 -3.55
N ALA A 205 16.26 -24.04 -2.77
CA ALA A 205 15.45 -25.16 -2.30
C ALA A 205 14.53 -25.67 -3.41
N VAL A 206 14.51 -26.98 -3.65
CA VAL A 206 13.66 -27.64 -4.67
C VAL A 206 12.82 -28.74 -4.00
N PRO A 207 11.73 -28.37 -3.30
CA PRO A 207 10.85 -29.34 -2.64
C PRO A 207 10.03 -30.14 -3.66
N ASP A 208 9.39 -31.20 -3.20
CA ASP A 208 8.45 -31.98 -4.01
C ASP A 208 7.23 -31.13 -4.46
N ILE A 209 6.77 -31.33 -5.68
CA ILE A 209 5.66 -30.55 -6.26
C ILE A 209 4.36 -30.72 -5.46
N GLN A 210 4.09 -31.88 -4.86
CA GLN A 210 2.92 -32.09 -4.00
C GLN A 210 3.04 -31.30 -2.69
N ALA A 211 4.25 -31.12 -2.17
CA ALA A 211 4.48 -30.30 -0.99
C ALA A 211 4.29 -28.81 -1.27
N ILE A 212 4.54 -28.36 -2.50
CA ILE A 212 4.23 -26.99 -2.96
C ILE A 212 2.71 -26.82 -3.11
N ASP A 213 2.02 -27.78 -3.73
CA ASP A 213 0.57 -27.78 -3.84
C ASP A 213 -0.11 -27.67 -2.46
N ASN A 214 0.28 -28.51 -1.51
CA ASN A 214 -0.27 -28.51 -0.16
C ASN A 214 0.00 -27.19 0.59
N ARG A 215 1.05 -26.46 0.22
CA ARG A 215 1.37 -25.16 0.83
C ARG A 215 0.46 -24.04 0.37
N ILE A 216 -0.25 -24.18 -0.76
CA ILE A 216 -1.33 -23.25 -1.13
C ILE A 216 -2.44 -23.29 -0.06
N GLU A 217 -2.84 -24.49 0.38
CA GLU A 217 -3.85 -24.67 1.43
C GLU A 217 -3.32 -24.24 2.81
N THR A 218 -2.04 -24.46 3.07
CA THR A 218 -1.39 -24.00 4.30
C THR A 218 -1.39 -22.48 4.38
N SER A 219 -1.06 -21.81 3.27
CA SER A 219 -1.06 -20.35 3.16
C SER A 219 -2.46 -19.79 3.32
N HIS A 220 -3.46 -20.41 2.67
CA HIS A 220 -4.87 -20.07 2.86
C HIS A 220 -5.28 -20.15 4.34
N THR A 221 -4.94 -21.25 5.01
CA THR A 221 -5.23 -21.47 6.44
C THR A 221 -4.57 -20.41 7.32
N ALA A 222 -3.30 -20.06 7.04
CA ALA A 222 -2.58 -19.03 7.78
C ALA A 222 -3.25 -17.64 7.64
N TRP A 223 -3.75 -17.30 6.45
CA TRP A 223 -4.51 -16.07 6.26
C TRP A 223 -5.83 -16.05 7.03
N GLN A 224 -6.58 -17.15 6.98
CA GLN A 224 -7.84 -17.24 7.72
C GLN A 224 -7.61 -17.18 9.24
N ASP A 225 -6.55 -17.80 9.73
CA ASP A 225 -6.17 -17.73 11.15
C ASP A 225 -5.85 -16.30 11.57
N TRP A 226 -5.10 -15.57 10.74
CA TRP A 226 -4.82 -14.16 10.96
C TRP A 226 -6.10 -13.30 10.97
N VAL A 227 -7.01 -13.48 10.01
CA VAL A 227 -8.28 -12.74 9.96
C VAL A 227 -9.17 -13.03 11.19
N LYS A 228 -9.20 -14.27 11.68
CA LYS A 228 -9.92 -14.63 12.91
C LYS A 228 -9.39 -13.92 14.16
N GLY A 229 -8.13 -13.48 14.14
CA GLY A 229 -7.51 -12.70 15.21
C GLY A 229 -7.93 -11.23 15.23
N LEU A 230 -8.52 -10.71 14.15
CA LEU A 230 -8.99 -9.32 14.07
C LEU A 230 -10.17 -9.09 15.02
N LYS A 231 -10.21 -7.92 15.66
CA LYS A 231 -11.22 -7.56 16.66
C LYS A 231 -12.32 -6.63 16.14
N TYR A 232 -12.36 -6.40 14.83
CA TYR A 232 -13.31 -5.46 14.23
C TYR A 232 -14.71 -6.07 14.05
N ASP A 233 -15.71 -5.43 14.65
CA ASP A 233 -17.13 -5.80 14.59
C ASP A 233 -18.05 -4.65 14.13
N GLY A 234 -17.49 -3.53 13.67
CA GLY A 234 -18.23 -2.36 13.18
C GLY A 234 -18.81 -2.50 11.76
N LEU A 235 -19.33 -1.38 11.25
CA LEU A 235 -19.89 -1.26 9.90
C LEU A 235 -18.84 -1.54 8.81
N TYR A 236 -19.30 -1.89 7.60
CA TYR A 236 -18.44 -2.15 6.43
C TYR A 236 -17.39 -3.26 6.63
N LYS A 237 -17.68 -4.23 7.51
CA LYS A 237 -16.75 -5.31 7.91
C LYS A 237 -16.04 -6.00 6.74
N ASP A 238 -16.74 -6.33 5.66
CA ASP A 238 -16.15 -7.01 4.51
C ASP A 238 -15.05 -6.16 3.83
N HIS A 239 -15.30 -4.86 3.67
CA HIS A 239 -14.32 -3.92 3.10
C HIS A 239 -13.14 -3.68 4.05
N VAL A 240 -13.40 -3.67 5.36
CA VAL A 240 -12.36 -3.55 6.39
C VAL A 240 -11.44 -4.77 6.40
N ILE A 241 -11.99 -5.98 6.39
CA ILE A 241 -11.20 -7.23 6.33
C ILE A 241 -10.38 -7.27 5.03
N ARG A 242 -10.99 -6.92 3.90
CA ARG A 242 -10.30 -6.91 2.61
C ARG A 242 -9.14 -5.92 2.57
N SER A 243 -9.34 -4.72 3.14
CA SER A 243 -8.30 -3.70 3.27
C SER A 243 -7.22 -4.07 4.29
N ALA A 244 -7.59 -4.72 5.39
CA ALA A 244 -6.64 -5.22 6.39
C ALA A 244 -5.68 -6.24 5.76
N LEU A 245 -6.22 -7.20 4.98
CA LEU A 245 -5.42 -8.17 4.24
C LEU A 245 -4.55 -7.51 3.15
N ALA A 246 -5.00 -6.39 2.54
CA ALA A 246 -4.21 -5.63 1.59
C ALA A 246 -3.04 -4.89 2.27
N LEU A 247 -3.26 -4.28 3.43
CA LEU A 247 -2.18 -3.72 4.27
C LEU A 247 -1.18 -4.79 4.69
N LYS A 248 -1.64 -6.02 4.90
CA LYS A 248 -0.79 -7.14 5.26
C LYS A 248 0.17 -7.58 4.14
N PHE A 249 -0.11 -7.23 2.87
CA PHE A 249 0.89 -7.34 1.79
C PHE A 249 2.07 -6.38 1.96
N LEU A 250 1.81 -5.20 2.53
CA LEU A 250 2.79 -4.13 2.71
C LEU A 250 3.56 -4.23 4.04
N TRP A 251 3.15 -5.14 4.92
CA TRP A 251 3.87 -5.47 6.14
C TRP A 251 5.03 -6.42 5.84
N TYR A 252 6.24 -5.87 5.88
CA TYR A 252 7.48 -6.57 5.60
C TYR A 252 7.94 -7.38 6.81
N SER A 253 7.51 -8.63 6.87
CA SER A 253 7.76 -9.61 7.92
C SER A 253 9.22 -9.82 8.33
N PRO A 254 10.25 -9.65 7.47
CA PRO A 254 11.64 -9.79 7.92
C PRO A 254 12.05 -8.79 9.00
N THR A 255 11.51 -7.57 8.99
CA THR A 255 11.90 -6.51 9.93
C THR A 255 10.74 -5.91 10.72
N GLY A 256 9.51 -6.04 10.21
CA GLY A 256 8.33 -5.34 10.68
C GLY A 256 8.07 -4.00 9.99
N ALA A 257 8.87 -3.63 8.98
CA ALA A 257 8.66 -2.41 8.20
C ALA A 257 7.32 -2.39 7.46
N LEU A 258 6.86 -1.20 7.10
CA LEU A 258 5.60 -0.96 6.39
C LEU A 258 5.88 -0.16 5.13
N ALA A 259 5.76 -0.80 3.97
CA ALA A 259 5.93 -0.13 2.68
C ALA A 259 4.72 0.77 2.36
N ALA A 260 4.92 1.87 1.64
CA ALA A 260 3.83 2.74 1.19
C ALA A 260 2.99 2.09 0.07
N ALA A 261 3.64 1.37 -0.85
CA ALA A 261 2.99 0.53 -1.86
C ALA A 261 3.91 -0.62 -2.32
N ALA A 262 3.35 -1.57 -3.07
CA ALA A 262 4.13 -2.69 -3.61
C ALA A 262 4.83 -2.41 -4.95
N THR A 263 4.53 -1.26 -5.58
CA THR A 263 5.03 -0.88 -6.91
C THR A 263 5.82 0.42 -6.87
N THR A 264 6.53 0.67 -7.96
CA THR A 264 7.19 1.94 -8.26
C THR A 264 6.67 2.51 -9.57
N SER A 265 6.79 3.83 -9.74
CA SER A 265 6.73 4.50 -11.04
C SER A 265 5.41 4.36 -11.79
N LEU A 266 4.33 4.03 -11.09
CA LEU A 266 3.01 4.12 -11.65
C LEU A 266 2.55 5.58 -11.59
N PRO A 267 2.03 6.14 -12.70
CA PRO A 267 1.76 7.56 -12.80
C PRO A 267 0.54 8.00 -11.99
N GLU A 268 0.67 9.09 -11.24
CA GLU A 268 -0.47 9.80 -10.64
C GLU A 268 -1.39 10.45 -11.70
N GLY A 269 -0.85 10.73 -12.89
CA GLY A 269 -1.57 11.14 -14.09
C GLY A 269 -0.86 10.63 -15.34
N ILE A 270 -1.57 9.95 -16.25
CA ILE A 270 -0.98 9.29 -17.42
C ILE A 270 -0.21 10.30 -18.28
N GLY A 271 1.06 9.99 -18.59
CA GLY A 271 1.97 10.85 -19.35
C GLY A 271 2.65 11.95 -18.52
N GLY A 272 2.33 12.07 -17.24
CA GLY A 272 2.96 13.02 -16.31
C GLY A 272 4.27 12.51 -15.70
N GLU A 273 4.93 13.39 -14.92
CA GLU A 273 6.23 13.12 -14.29
C GLU A 273 6.15 12.62 -12.84
N LYS A 274 4.96 12.62 -12.25
CA LYS A 274 4.68 12.19 -10.87
C LYS A 274 4.56 10.66 -10.78
N ASN A 275 5.70 9.99 -10.94
CA ASN A 275 5.83 8.54 -11.05
C ASN A 275 6.82 8.02 -9.98
N TYR A 276 6.49 8.16 -8.70
CA TYR A 276 7.43 7.91 -7.60
C TYR A 276 7.61 6.42 -7.25
N ASP A 277 8.76 6.06 -6.66
CA ASP A 277 8.99 4.73 -6.07
C ASP A 277 8.45 4.68 -4.64
N TYR A 278 7.41 3.88 -4.42
CA TYR A 278 6.69 3.80 -3.13
C TYR A 278 7.00 2.52 -2.34
N ARG A 279 8.03 1.77 -2.74
CA ARG A 279 8.40 0.49 -2.09
C ARG A 279 9.15 0.67 -0.77
N PHE A 280 9.33 1.91 -0.33
CA PHE A 280 9.98 2.29 0.92
C PHE A 280 8.98 2.53 2.04
N ALA A 281 9.49 2.66 3.26
CA ALA A 281 8.69 2.93 4.45
C ALA A 281 8.74 4.41 4.83
N TRP A 282 7.68 5.14 4.51
CA TRP A 282 7.47 6.50 5.01
C TRP A 282 7.08 6.49 6.48
N VAL A 283 7.64 7.43 7.26
CA VAL A 283 7.33 7.56 8.70
C VAL A 283 5.83 7.80 8.88
N ARG A 284 5.26 8.73 8.12
CA ARG A 284 3.82 9.04 8.12
C ARG A 284 2.97 7.80 7.85
N ASP A 285 3.22 7.16 6.71
CA ASP A 285 2.42 6.02 6.24
C ASP A 285 2.51 4.86 7.24
N ALA A 286 3.72 4.57 7.76
CA ALA A 286 3.91 3.57 8.80
C ALA A 286 3.10 3.90 10.07
N CYS A 287 3.13 5.15 10.55
CA CYS A 287 2.33 5.56 11.71
C CYS A 287 0.83 5.41 11.48
N LEU A 288 0.33 5.79 10.30
CA LEU A 288 -1.09 5.68 9.96
C LEU A 288 -1.54 4.22 9.77
N ILE A 289 -0.69 3.36 9.22
CA ILE A 289 -0.98 1.92 9.12
C ILE A 289 -0.97 1.28 10.51
N ILE A 290 -0.05 1.66 11.41
CA ILE A 290 -0.06 1.19 12.80
C ILE A 290 -1.35 1.62 13.53
N LYS A 291 -1.85 2.84 13.28
CA LYS A 291 -3.18 3.27 13.79
C LYS A 291 -4.28 2.32 13.33
N ALA A 292 -4.36 2.01 12.03
CA ALA A 292 -5.34 1.07 11.50
C ALA A 292 -5.20 -0.34 12.13
N PHE A 293 -3.98 -0.86 12.24
CA PHE A 293 -3.70 -2.14 12.90
C PHE A 293 -4.06 -2.16 14.39
N THR A 294 -3.95 -1.01 15.07
CA THR A 294 -4.37 -0.87 16.46
C THR A 294 -5.89 -1.00 16.58
N PHE A 295 -6.65 -0.36 15.69
CA PHE A 295 -8.13 -0.50 15.64
C PHE A 295 -8.57 -1.93 15.33
N LEU A 296 -7.82 -2.62 14.46
CA LEU A 296 -8.07 -4.02 14.14
C LEU A 296 -7.67 -4.99 15.27
N GLY A 297 -6.97 -4.53 16.31
CA GLY A 297 -6.51 -5.36 17.42
C GLY A 297 -5.33 -6.28 17.10
N THR A 298 -4.58 -5.98 16.04
CA THR A 298 -3.41 -6.77 15.56
C THR A 298 -2.13 -6.41 16.33
N LEU A 299 -1.97 -7.05 17.49
CA LEU A 299 -0.91 -6.73 18.46
C LEU A 299 0.49 -6.96 17.90
N GLU A 300 0.72 -8.11 17.28
CA GLU A 300 2.02 -8.56 16.81
C GLU A 300 2.59 -7.60 15.75
N GLU A 301 1.76 -7.22 14.79
CA GLU A 301 2.08 -6.27 13.72
C GLU A 301 2.33 -4.87 14.28
N CYS A 302 1.46 -4.37 15.15
CA CYS A 302 1.63 -3.06 15.79
C CYS A 302 2.97 -2.99 16.55
N LYS A 303 3.24 -4.01 17.37
CA LYS A 303 4.49 -4.07 18.14
C LYS A 303 5.70 -4.16 17.23
N ALA A 304 5.66 -4.98 16.18
CA ALA A 304 6.77 -5.14 15.25
C ALA A 304 7.07 -3.84 14.50
N ALA A 305 6.05 -3.22 13.91
CA ALA A 305 6.18 -2.00 13.13
C ALA A 305 6.60 -0.79 13.98
N PHE A 306 5.99 -0.60 15.15
CA PHE A 306 6.38 0.49 16.06
C PHE A 306 7.81 0.31 16.59
N SER A 307 8.20 -0.93 16.92
CA SER A 307 9.58 -1.24 17.36
C SER A 307 10.59 -1.02 16.24
N TRP A 308 10.26 -1.40 15.01
CA TRP A 308 11.12 -1.20 13.86
C TRP A 308 11.30 0.30 13.57
N LEU A 309 10.21 1.04 13.45
CA LEU A 309 10.22 2.46 13.10
C LEU A 309 11.00 3.29 14.13
N SER A 310 10.74 3.09 15.42
CA SER A 310 11.48 3.77 16.50
C SER A 310 12.98 3.47 16.46
N LYS A 311 13.38 2.20 16.31
CA LYS A 311 14.79 1.81 16.23
C LYS A 311 15.47 2.37 14.99
N THR A 312 14.80 2.35 13.84
CA THR A 312 15.32 2.88 12.58
C THR A 312 15.58 4.38 12.70
N ILE A 313 14.64 5.16 13.23
CA ILE A 313 14.84 6.59 13.45
C ILE A 313 15.99 6.84 14.43
N ILE A 314 16.00 6.15 15.57
CA ILE A 314 17.07 6.30 16.59
C ILE A 314 18.46 5.99 16.00
N LYS A 315 18.56 4.98 15.12
CA LYS A 315 19.81 4.58 14.47
C LYS A 315 20.40 5.70 13.61
N HIS A 316 19.57 6.46 12.90
CA HIS A 316 20.01 7.52 11.97
C HIS A 316 20.14 8.91 12.63
N GLY A 317 19.78 9.03 13.91
CA GLY A 317 20.10 10.19 14.74
C GLY A 317 18.89 11.08 15.06
N PRO A 318 19.13 12.31 15.54
CA PRO A 318 18.08 13.15 16.09
C PRO A 318 17.13 13.72 15.02
N GLU A 319 17.52 13.74 13.74
CA GLU A 319 16.67 14.30 12.68
C GLU A 319 15.94 13.17 11.95
N MET A 320 14.62 13.15 12.07
CA MET A 320 13.78 12.21 11.33
C MET A 320 13.88 12.48 9.83
N GLN A 321 14.24 11.44 9.07
CA GLN A 321 14.07 11.39 7.62
C GLN A 321 12.62 11.03 7.28
N ALA A 322 12.13 11.46 6.11
CA ALA A 322 10.77 11.18 5.66
C ALA A 322 10.51 9.68 5.46
N CYS A 323 11.49 8.96 4.93
CA CYS A 323 11.38 7.55 4.58
C CYS A 323 12.69 6.79 4.76
N TYR A 324 12.58 5.46 4.90
CA TYR A 324 13.69 4.52 5.04
C TYR A 324 13.46 3.29 4.15
N THR A 325 14.53 2.57 3.82
CA THR A 325 14.41 1.23 3.21
C THR A 325 13.76 0.26 4.20
N LEU A 326 13.26 -0.89 3.72
CA LEU A 326 12.57 -1.86 4.59
C LEU A 326 13.52 -2.52 5.61
N GLU A 327 14.82 -2.53 5.32
CA GLU A 327 15.91 -2.94 6.21
C GLU A 327 16.30 -1.84 7.23
N GLY A 328 15.76 -0.63 7.11
CA GLY A 328 16.04 0.48 8.01
C GLY A 328 17.36 1.21 7.69
N GLU A 329 17.73 1.27 6.41
CA GLU A 329 18.77 2.17 5.89
C GLU A 329 18.14 3.44 5.28
N LEU A 330 18.98 4.42 4.94
CA LEU A 330 18.53 5.60 4.20
C LEU A 330 18.13 5.21 2.77
N VAL A 331 17.02 5.77 2.28
CA VAL A 331 16.56 5.59 0.90
C VAL A 331 17.63 6.12 -0.07
N PRO A 332 17.95 5.40 -1.17
CA PRO A 332 18.93 5.87 -2.15
C PRO A 332 18.46 7.12 -2.89
N GLU A 333 19.41 7.88 -3.46
CA GLU A 333 19.07 9.00 -4.36
C GLU A 333 18.29 8.49 -5.56
N GLU A 334 17.42 9.35 -6.11
CA GLU A 334 16.68 9.02 -7.31
C GLU A 334 17.61 8.78 -8.50
N ARG A 335 17.31 7.72 -9.23
CA ARG A 335 17.83 7.48 -10.57
C ARG A 335 16.70 7.12 -11.51
N TYR A 336 16.91 7.37 -12.79
CA TYR A 336 15.90 7.13 -13.82
C TYR A 336 16.31 5.95 -14.70
N ALA A 337 15.41 4.98 -14.83
CA ALA A 337 15.63 3.81 -15.67
C ALA A 337 15.19 4.08 -17.12
N GLU A 338 15.89 3.47 -18.08
CA GLU A 338 15.54 3.53 -19.51
C GLU A 338 14.46 2.50 -19.86
N LEU A 339 13.32 2.53 -19.17
CA LEU A 339 12.12 1.75 -19.49
C LEU A 339 11.07 2.64 -20.15
N GLN A 340 10.13 2.06 -20.90
CA GLN A 340 9.02 2.82 -21.51
C GLN A 340 8.13 3.54 -20.50
N GLY A 341 7.96 2.97 -19.30
CA GLY A 341 7.02 3.46 -18.28
C GLY A 341 5.56 3.14 -18.63
N TYR A 342 4.71 3.04 -17.61
CA TYR A 342 3.32 2.64 -17.80
C TYR A 342 2.61 3.61 -18.77
N ARG A 343 2.11 3.08 -19.90
CA ARG A 343 1.50 3.86 -21.00
C ARG A 343 2.35 5.06 -21.43
N GLY A 344 3.68 4.89 -21.46
CA GLY A 344 4.63 5.93 -21.87
C GLY A 344 4.89 7.02 -20.83
N SER A 345 4.43 6.83 -19.59
CA SER A 345 4.61 7.83 -18.52
C SER A 345 6.05 7.81 -18.01
N GLN A 346 6.73 8.95 -18.11
CA GLN A 346 8.14 9.14 -17.77
C GLN A 346 8.32 10.25 -16.75
N PRO A 347 9.36 10.19 -15.89
CA PRO A 347 10.40 9.17 -15.85
C PRO A 347 9.97 7.92 -15.08
N VAL A 348 10.65 6.78 -15.31
CA VAL A 348 10.62 5.63 -14.40
C VAL A 348 11.67 5.83 -13.31
N ARG A 349 11.22 6.01 -12.06
CA ARG A 349 12.04 6.37 -10.90
C ARG A 349 12.41 5.15 -10.06
N ILE A 350 13.67 5.12 -9.61
CA ILE A 350 14.16 4.19 -8.59
C ILE A 350 14.80 5.02 -7.49
N GLY A 351 14.43 4.76 -6.23
CA GLY A 351 14.75 5.65 -5.12
C GLY A 351 13.71 6.76 -4.99
N ASN A 352 13.94 7.70 -4.07
CA ASN A 352 12.96 8.76 -3.82
C ASN A 352 13.64 10.03 -3.29
N ASN A 353 13.23 11.20 -3.80
CA ASN A 353 13.77 12.50 -3.41
C ASN A 353 13.25 13.01 -2.06
N ALA A 354 12.15 12.46 -1.55
CA ALA A 354 11.60 12.76 -0.23
C ALA A 354 12.61 12.49 0.90
N ARG A 355 13.62 11.65 0.64
CA ARG A 355 14.69 11.31 1.57
C ARG A 355 15.36 12.51 2.24
N ASP A 356 15.47 13.65 1.55
CA ASP A 356 16.17 14.85 2.05
C ASP A 356 15.19 15.96 2.47
N GLN A 357 13.89 15.69 2.38
CA GLN A 357 12.86 16.66 2.69
C GLN A 357 12.53 16.72 4.17
N ARG A 358 12.36 17.95 4.65
CA ARG A 358 11.91 18.19 6.02
C ARG A 358 10.40 18.24 6.05
N GLN A 359 9.81 17.40 6.89
CA GLN A 359 8.36 17.39 7.16
C GLN A 359 8.11 17.52 8.65
N LEU A 360 7.40 18.58 9.04
CA LEU A 360 7.13 18.85 10.45
C LEU A 360 5.95 18.02 10.99
N SER A 361 5.08 17.51 10.12
CA SER A 361 3.94 16.67 10.51
C SER A 361 4.37 15.35 11.17
N MET A 362 5.55 14.81 10.82
CA MET A 362 6.07 13.56 11.36
C MET A 362 6.19 13.53 12.89
N TYR A 363 6.35 14.68 13.55
CA TYR A 363 6.32 14.74 15.00
C TYR A 363 4.96 14.31 15.56
N ALA A 364 3.87 14.71 14.89
CA ALA A 364 2.51 14.35 15.25
C ALA A 364 2.25 12.88 14.97
N ASP A 365 2.73 12.39 13.83
CA ASP A 365 2.57 10.98 13.42
C ASP A 365 3.20 10.06 14.48
N MET A 366 4.44 10.31 14.87
CA MET A 366 5.17 9.50 15.85
C MET A 366 4.59 9.62 17.27
N LEU A 367 4.30 10.83 17.76
CA LEU A 367 3.75 11.00 19.11
C LEU A 367 2.29 10.56 19.21
N GLY A 368 1.52 10.72 18.13
CA GLY A 368 0.15 10.28 18.01
C GLY A 368 0.04 8.76 18.04
N VAL A 369 0.85 8.06 17.23
CA VAL A 369 0.86 6.60 17.24
C VAL A 369 1.40 6.03 18.55
N ALA A 370 2.40 6.68 19.17
CA ALA A 370 2.88 6.27 20.48
C ALA A 370 1.80 6.38 21.57
N LYS A 371 0.97 7.44 21.52
CA LYS A 371 -0.20 7.59 22.40
C LYS A 371 -1.21 6.46 22.18
N LEU A 372 -1.55 6.15 20.93
CA LEU A 372 -2.46 5.04 20.62
C LEU A 372 -1.90 3.69 21.10
N PHE A 373 -0.59 3.48 20.92
CA PHE A 373 0.10 2.26 21.34
C PHE A 373 0.02 2.05 22.87
N VAL A 374 0.20 3.10 23.68
CA VAL A 374 0.04 2.98 25.14
C VAL A 374 -1.42 2.86 25.57
N GLU A 375 -2.35 3.53 24.88
CA GLU A 375 -3.79 3.41 25.14
C GLU A 375 -4.33 2.01 24.84
N ALA A 376 -3.72 1.31 23.88
CA ALA A 376 -3.97 -0.11 23.60
C ALA A 376 -3.39 -1.06 24.67
N GLY A 377 -2.77 -0.53 25.73
CA GLY A 377 -2.26 -1.28 26.88
C GLY A 377 -0.78 -1.68 26.79
N HIS A 378 -0.01 -1.10 25.86
CA HIS A 378 1.42 -1.38 25.73
C HIS A 378 2.30 -0.47 26.60
N ILE A 379 3.50 -0.96 26.89
CA ILE A 379 4.48 -0.27 27.72
C ILE A 379 5.68 0.10 26.86
N LEU A 380 6.09 1.36 26.95
CA LEU A 380 7.28 1.86 26.27
C LEU A 380 8.53 1.50 27.07
N ASP A 381 9.58 1.04 26.39
CA ASP A 381 10.90 0.92 27.00
C ASP A 381 11.54 2.31 27.20
N THR A 382 12.57 2.39 28.04
CA THR A 382 13.24 3.64 28.38
C THR A 382 13.86 4.35 27.17
N GLY A 383 14.38 3.60 26.19
CA GLY A 383 14.98 4.16 24.97
C GLY A 383 13.92 4.86 24.14
N THR A 384 12.82 4.17 23.86
CA THR A 384 11.68 4.71 23.11
C THR A 384 11.03 5.90 23.84
N SER A 385 10.82 5.79 25.16
CA SER A 385 10.28 6.87 25.98
C SER A 385 11.11 8.16 25.91
N ARG A 386 12.44 8.05 26.05
CA ARG A 386 13.36 9.21 25.91
C ARG A 386 13.36 9.79 24.50
N PHE A 387 13.33 8.92 23.49
CA PHE A 387 13.26 9.32 22.09
C PHE A 387 12.00 10.16 21.80
N LEU A 388 10.82 9.73 22.26
CA LEU A 388 9.58 10.49 22.08
C LEU A 388 9.63 11.85 22.80
N GLY A 389 10.19 11.92 24.00
CA GLY A 389 10.44 13.20 24.69
C GLY A 389 11.40 14.11 23.93
N HIS A 390 12.40 13.54 23.25
CA HIS A 390 13.30 14.30 22.37
C HIS A 390 12.57 14.86 21.14
N LEU A 391 11.72 14.06 20.48
CA LEU A 391 10.90 14.52 19.36
C LEU A 391 9.98 15.69 19.76
N ALA A 392 9.36 15.63 20.93
CA ALA A 392 8.53 16.72 21.44
C ALA A 392 9.33 18.02 21.65
N ASN A 393 10.57 17.90 22.15
CA ASN A 393 11.48 19.05 22.27
C ASN A 393 11.85 19.63 20.91
N GLN A 394 12.18 18.79 19.93
CA GLN A 394 12.50 19.25 18.58
C GLN A 394 11.31 19.92 17.89
N CYS A 395 10.10 19.38 18.05
CA CYS A 395 8.88 20.03 17.59
C CYS A 395 8.76 21.45 18.19
N ALA A 396 8.94 21.57 19.51
CA ALA A 396 8.91 22.86 20.21
C ALA A 396 10.01 23.84 19.74
N ASP A 397 11.18 23.34 19.30
CA ASP A 397 12.28 24.14 18.74
C ASP A 397 12.01 24.57 17.29
N ARG A 398 11.42 23.69 16.47
CA ARG A 398 11.44 23.80 15.00
C ARG A 398 10.11 24.17 14.36
N TRP A 399 8.99 24.18 15.10
CA TRP A 399 7.66 24.43 14.52
C TRP A 399 7.58 25.73 13.71
N ARG A 400 8.40 26.74 14.03
CA ARG A 400 8.45 28.03 13.32
C ARG A 400 9.13 27.98 11.95
N MET A 401 9.79 26.88 11.58
CA MET A 401 10.45 26.76 10.30
C MET A 401 9.45 26.49 9.16
N LYS A 402 9.83 26.73 7.92
CA LYS A 402 9.12 26.23 6.74
C LYS A 402 9.47 24.77 6.48
N ASP A 403 8.62 24.03 5.79
CA ASP A 403 8.81 22.60 5.48
C ASP A 403 8.15 22.25 4.14
N SER A 404 8.34 21.01 3.66
CA SER A 404 7.80 20.53 2.36
C SER A 404 6.33 20.11 2.42
N GLY A 405 5.69 20.20 3.60
CA GLY A 405 4.33 19.73 3.80
C GLY A 405 4.20 18.21 3.71
N ILE A 406 2.97 17.72 3.83
CA ILE A 406 2.66 16.28 3.71
C ILE A 406 2.78 15.79 2.26
N TRP A 407 2.55 16.67 1.29
CA TRP A 407 2.60 16.37 -0.13
C TRP A 407 3.99 16.46 -0.75
N GLU A 408 5.03 16.62 0.08
CA GLU A 408 6.43 16.51 -0.34
C GLU A 408 6.81 17.52 -1.43
N LEU A 409 6.21 18.71 -1.35
CA LEU A 409 6.34 19.73 -2.37
C LEU A 409 7.73 20.36 -2.33
N PRO A 410 8.27 20.76 -3.50
CA PRO A 410 9.64 21.28 -3.61
C PRO A 410 9.80 22.62 -2.88
N GLU A 411 8.73 23.39 -2.72
CA GLU A 411 8.78 24.68 -2.06
C GLU A 411 8.52 24.56 -0.57
N GLU A 412 9.50 24.98 0.25
CA GLU A 412 9.25 25.06 1.68
C GLU A 412 8.32 26.23 2.02
N ARG A 413 7.18 25.93 2.65
CA ARG A 413 6.18 26.92 3.08
C ARG A 413 5.81 26.73 4.55
N HIS A 414 5.02 27.66 5.09
CA HIS A 414 4.33 27.44 6.36
C HIS A 414 2.98 26.78 6.05
N TYR A 415 3.01 25.49 5.74
CA TYR A 415 1.80 24.71 5.50
C TYR A 415 0.93 24.65 6.75
N THR A 416 -0.37 24.91 6.60
CA THR A 416 -1.31 24.95 7.71
C THR A 416 -1.41 23.59 8.40
N HIS A 417 -1.52 22.52 7.63
CA HIS A 417 -1.48 21.15 8.13
C HIS A 417 -0.24 20.90 8.99
N SER A 418 0.96 21.23 8.52
CA SER A 418 2.19 21.05 9.28
C SER A 418 2.17 21.76 10.63
N LYS A 419 1.58 22.96 10.72
CA LYS A 419 1.49 23.70 12.00
C LYS A 419 0.46 23.09 12.94
N MET A 420 -0.72 22.72 12.45
CA MET A 420 -1.72 22.01 13.24
C MET A 420 -1.19 20.65 13.72
N SER A 421 -0.40 19.95 12.90
CA SER A 421 0.27 18.72 13.29
C SER A 421 1.34 18.95 14.36
N CYS A 422 2.15 20.01 14.28
CA CYS A 422 3.04 20.37 15.41
C CYS A 422 2.27 20.64 16.71
N TRP A 423 1.08 21.26 16.63
CA TRP A 423 0.21 21.43 17.81
C TRP A 423 -0.21 20.09 18.39
N LEU A 424 -0.69 19.17 17.54
CA LEU A 424 -1.11 17.81 17.94
C LEU A 424 0.05 17.02 18.56
N ALA A 425 1.25 17.15 18.00
CA ALA A 425 2.47 16.54 18.53
C ALA A 425 2.70 16.95 19.99
N LEU A 426 2.68 18.27 20.27
CA LEU A 426 2.89 18.77 21.63
C LEU A 426 1.72 18.45 22.57
N ASP A 427 0.48 18.43 22.08
CA ASP A 427 -0.68 17.98 22.85
C ASP A 427 -0.55 16.51 23.28
N CYS A 428 -0.14 15.63 22.35
CA CYS A 428 0.15 14.23 22.64
C CYS A 428 1.32 14.07 23.62
N ALA A 429 2.40 14.84 23.47
CA ALA A 429 3.53 14.80 24.40
C ALA A 429 3.13 15.18 25.83
N VAL A 430 2.28 16.20 25.99
CA VAL A 430 1.75 16.60 27.30
C VAL A 430 0.96 15.46 27.94
N VAL A 431 0.06 14.82 27.20
CA VAL A 431 -0.73 13.68 27.68
C VAL A 431 0.16 12.50 28.07
N LEU A 432 1.15 12.16 27.24
CA LEU A 432 2.10 11.07 27.52
C LEU A 432 2.92 11.35 28.79
N ALA A 433 3.31 12.60 29.03
CA ALA A 433 4.04 12.99 30.25
C ALA A 433 3.16 12.97 31.51
N GLU A 434 1.90 13.41 31.41
CA GLU A 434 0.95 13.35 32.53
C GLU A 434 0.73 11.94 33.04
N HIS A 435 0.68 10.98 32.13
CA HIS A 435 0.51 9.56 32.43
C HIS A 435 1.85 8.83 32.66
N SER A 436 2.97 9.57 32.77
CA SER A 436 4.30 9.01 33.06
C SER A 436 4.82 8.01 32.01
N HIS A 437 4.36 8.09 30.77
CA HIS A 437 4.90 7.31 29.64
C HIS A 437 6.19 7.92 29.08
N ILE A 438 6.32 9.24 29.19
CA ILE A 438 7.55 9.99 28.87
C ILE A 438 7.90 10.95 30.02
N GLU A 439 9.17 11.36 30.10
CA GLU A 439 9.67 12.22 31.18
C GLU A 439 8.98 13.61 31.18
N PRO A 440 8.46 14.08 32.33
CA PRO A 440 7.69 15.33 32.39
C PRO A 440 8.56 16.60 32.45
N THR A 441 9.90 16.47 32.38
CA THR A 441 10.87 17.58 32.56
C THR A 441 10.53 18.82 31.73
N TRP A 442 10.07 18.62 30.49
CA TRP A 442 9.80 19.70 29.54
C TRP A 442 8.31 19.97 29.32
N LYS A 443 7.42 19.32 30.08
CA LYS A 443 5.96 19.43 29.91
C LYS A 443 5.48 20.88 29.85
N ALA A 444 5.89 21.70 30.81
CA ALA A 444 5.51 23.11 30.87
C ALA A 444 5.99 23.93 29.66
N ARG A 445 7.07 23.51 29.00
CA ARG A 445 7.54 24.12 27.74
C ARG A 445 6.64 23.71 26.58
N TRP A 446 6.31 22.42 26.47
CA TRP A 446 5.43 21.92 25.42
C TRP A 446 4.05 22.56 25.48
N GLU A 447 3.47 22.74 26.66
CA GLU A 447 2.19 23.46 26.85
C GLU A 447 2.26 24.89 26.29
N ARG A 448 3.32 25.64 26.62
CA ARG A 448 3.49 27.02 26.13
C ARG A 448 3.68 27.08 24.61
N GLU A 449 4.49 26.20 24.02
CA GLU A 449 4.66 26.20 22.56
C GLU A 449 3.40 25.70 21.84
N ARG A 450 2.67 24.73 22.40
CA ARG A 450 1.35 24.31 21.90
C ARG A 450 0.39 25.51 21.83
N ASP A 451 0.29 26.29 22.90
CA ASP A 451 -0.58 27.47 22.92
C ASP A 451 -0.12 28.54 21.92
N ARG A 452 1.20 28.75 21.77
CA ARG A 452 1.75 29.66 20.75
C ARG A 452 1.46 29.22 19.32
N ILE A 453 1.53 27.92 19.05
CA ILE A 453 1.17 27.37 17.73
C ILE A 453 -0.30 27.61 17.44
N ARG A 454 -1.19 27.33 18.41
CA ARG A 454 -2.64 27.61 18.29
C ARG A 454 -2.88 29.06 17.91
N ASP A 455 -2.35 29.98 18.72
CA ASP A 455 -2.57 31.41 18.52
C ASP A 455 -2.06 31.86 17.14
N TRP A 456 -0.90 31.34 16.73
CA TRP A 456 -0.33 31.64 15.42
C TRP A 456 -1.18 31.09 14.26
N VAL A 457 -1.66 29.85 14.35
CA VAL A 457 -2.51 29.23 13.32
C VAL A 457 -3.84 29.98 13.18
N GLU A 458 -4.51 30.29 14.30
CA GLU A 458 -5.80 31.00 14.28
C GLU A 458 -5.69 32.44 13.73
N GLU A 459 -4.51 33.05 13.82
CA GLU A 459 -4.22 34.38 13.30
C GLU A 459 -3.79 34.36 11.81
N HIS A 460 -2.96 33.40 11.39
CA HIS A 460 -2.27 33.46 10.09
C HIS A 460 -2.80 32.49 9.03
N CYS A 461 -3.47 31.40 9.44
CA CYS A 461 -3.90 30.35 8.53
C CYS A 461 -5.38 30.41 8.16
N TRP A 462 -6.18 31.29 8.79
CA TRP A 462 -7.60 31.43 8.49
C TRP A 462 -7.85 32.52 7.46
N SER A 463 -8.66 32.20 6.44
CA SER A 463 -9.13 33.17 5.46
C SER A 463 -10.54 33.66 5.81
N GLU A 464 -10.67 34.91 6.23
CA GLU A 464 -12.01 35.52 6.45
C GLU A 464 -12.80 35.67 5.15
N THR A 465 -12.14 35.79 3.99
CA THR A 465 -12.83 35.91 2.70
C THR A 465 -13.39 34.56 2.24
N HIS A 466 -12.62 33.48 2.38
CA HIS A 466 -13.01 32.16 1.90
C HIS A 466 -13.73 31.32 2.97
N GLN A 467 -13.73 31.77 4.23
CA GLN A 467 -14.29 31.06 5.38
C GLN A 467 -13.73 29.63 5.50
N SER A 468 -12.42 29.49 5.30
CA SER A 468 -11.69 28.23 5.40
C SER A 468 -10.27 28.47 5.91
N TYR A 469 -9.66 27.42 6.46
CA TYR A 469 -8.20 27.40 6.62
C TYR A 469 -7.53 27.29 5.24
N CYS A 470 -6.49 28.09 5.03
CA CYS A 470 -5.68 28.10 3.82
C CYS A 470 -4.76 26.88 3.75
N PHE A 471 -4.28 26.54 2.57
CA PHE A 471 -3.25 25.52 2.35
C PHE A 471 -1.93 25.91 3.02
N TYR A 472 -1.46 27.14 2.77
CA TYR A 472 -0.31 27.72 3.45
C TYR A 472 -0.46 29.23 3.61
N VAL A 473 0.32 29.81 4.53
CA VAL A 473 0.22 31.25 4.81
C VAL A 473 0.51 32.10 3.57
N GLY A 474 -0.46 32.95 3.22
CA GLY A 474 -0.35 33.91 2.12
C GLY A 474 -0.61 33.34 0.72
N ASP A 475 -1.21 32.15 0.62
CA ASP A 475 -1.55 31.48 -0.65
C ASP A 475 -2.75 32.07 -1.42
N GLY A 476 -3.51 32.96 -0.77
CA GLY A 476 -4.73 33.54 -1.35
C GLY A 476 -6.01 32.73 -1.12
N GLY A 477 -6.05 31.82 -0.14
CA GLY A 477 -7.24 31.04 0.21
C GLY A 477 -7.33 29.69 -0.51
N GLN A 478 -6.19 29.10 -0.89
CA GLN A 478 -6.17 27.76 -1.46
C GLN A 478 -6.53 26.71 -0.39
N LEU A 479 -7.01 25.55 -0.83
CA LEU A 479 -7.46 24.48 0.05
C LEU A 479 -6.50 23.28 -0.01
N ASP A 480 -6.48 22.52 1.07
CA ASP A 480 -5.69 21.30 1.23
C ASP A 480 -6.50 20.24 1.97
N ALA A 481 -6.71 19.10 1.32
CA ALA A 481 -7.46 17.98 1.88
C ALA A 481 -6.76 17.34 3.08
N SER A 482 -5.45 17.55 3.26
CA SER A 482 -4.72 17.05 4.43
C SER A 482 -5.21 17.63 5.76
N LEU A 483 -5.97 18.75 5.72
CA LEU A 483 -6.60 19.30 6.92
C LEU A 483 -7.65 18.35 7.54
N ALA A 484 -8.13 17.35 6.81
CA ALA A 484 -8.97 16.27 7.36
C ALA A 484 -8.23 15.43 8.41
N LEU A 485 -6.90 15.27 8.30
CA LEU A 485 -6.09 14.49 9.26
C LEU A 485 -5.92 15.19 10.62
N VAL A 486 -6.27 16.46 10.72
CA VAL A 486 -6.13 17.26 11.94
C VAL A 486 -7.48 17.60 12.59
N SER A 487 -8.49 16.76 12.40
CA SER A 487 -9.81 16.86 13.04
C SER A 487 -9.73 17.09 14.55
N ARG A 488 -8.80 16.41 15.25
CA ARG A 488 -8.55 16.59 16.68
C ARG A 488 -8.09 18.00 17.08
N TYR A 489 -7.35 18.69 16.21
CA TYR A 489 -7.03 20.12 16.40
C TYR A 489 -8.31 20.93 16.27
N GLY A 490 -9.07 20.70 15.19
CA GLY A 490 -10.35 21.36 14.93
C GLY A 490 -11.32 21.26 16.11
N MET A 491 -11.53 20.05 16.64
CA MET A 491 -12.39 19.79 17.80
C MET A 491 -11.98 20.59 19.05
N LYS A 492 -10.68 20.64 19.35
CA LYS A 492 -10.18 21.26 20.59
C LYS A 492 -10.02 22.77 20.50
N VAL A 493 -9.74 23.29 19.31
CA VAL A 493 -9.39 24.71 19.11
C VAL A 493 -10.57 25.49 18.56
N ASN A 494 -11.13 25.07 17.42
CA ASN A 494 -12.18 25.83 16.75
C ASN A 494 -13.05 24.93 15.84
N PRO A 495 -14.05 24.23 16.42
CA PRO A 495 -14.85 23.27 15.65
C PRO A 495 -15.59 23.89 14.47
N LYS A 496 -16.06 25.14 14.64
CA LYS A 496 -16.80 25.86 13.62
C LYS A 496 -15.95 26.15 12.38
N ARG A 497 -14.73 26.68 12.56
CA ARG A 497 -13.81 26.95 11.45
C ARG A 497 -13.42 25.67 10.72
N MET A 498 -13.23 24.57 11.46
CA MET A 498 -12.87 23.30 10.85
C MET A 498 -14.01 22.72 10.00
N LYS A 499 -15.26 22.72 10.51
CA LYS A 499 -16.42 22.28 9.72
C LYS A 499 -16.61 23.10 8.43
N LEU A 500 -16.47 24.43 8.50
CA LEU A 500 -16.51 25.30 7.31
C LEU A 500 -15.38 24.97 6.30
N THR A 501 -14.21 24.59 6.80
CA THR A 501 -13.10 24.15 5.96
C THR A 501 -13.43 22.84 5.25
N TYR A 502 -14.05 21.87 5.93
CA TYR A 502 -14.49 20.61 5.32
C TYR A 502 -15.58 20.81 4.27
N GLU A 503 -16.54 21.72 4.53
CA GLU A 503 -17.54 22.12 3.53
C GLU A 503 -16.88 22.74 2.29
N ALA A 504 -15.85 23.57 2.48
CA ALA A 504 -15.09 24.15 1.38
C ALA A 504 -14.30 23.09 0.59
N ILE A 505 -13.63 22.16 1.29
CA ILE A 505 -12.91 21.04 0.66
C ILE A 505 -13.89 20.18 -0.16
N HIS A 506 -15.02 19.78 0.40
CA HIS A 506 -16.02 18.99 -0.32
C HIS A 506 -16.54 19.71 -1.56
N ARG A 507 -16.86 21.00 -1.43
CA ARG A 507 -17.39 21.81 -2.54
C ARG A 507 -16.38 22.04 -3.65
N GLU A 508 -15.14 22.38 -3.30
CA GLU A 508 -14.14 22.88 -4.26
C GLU A 508 -13.13 21.82 -4.67
N LEU A 509 -12.57 21.04 -3.73
CA LEU A 509 -11.67 19.93 -4.05
C LEU A 509 -12.41 18.64 -4.40
N GLY A 510 -13.66 18.47 -3.96
CA GLY A 510 -14.52 17.34 -4.35
C GLY A 510 -15.44 17.66 -5.52
N HIS A 511 -15.56 18.93 -5.94
CA HIS A 511 -16.61 19.38 -6.85
C HIS A 511 -18.03 18.96 -6.41
N ASN A 512 -18.28 18.90 -5.10
CA ASN A 512 -19.49 18.36 -4.46
C ASN A 512 -19.68 16.83 -4.59
N SER A 513 -18.59 16.08 -4.77
CA SER A 513 -18.50 14.64 -4.64
C SER A 513 -17.63 14.27 -3.43
N ALA A 514 -17.83 13.07 -2.90
CA ALA A 514 -16.97 12.50 -1.88
C ALA A 514 -15.55 12.19 -2.38
N MET A 515 -15.33 12.11 -3.69
CA MET A 515 -14.00 11.89 -4.29
C MET A 515 -13.23 13.21 -4.42
N VAL A 516 -12.18 13.40 -3.62
CA VAL A 516 -11.49 14.70 -3.48
C VAL A 516 -10.06 14.69 -4.04
N TYR A 517 -9.64 15.84 -4.60
CA TYR A 517 -8.24 16.12 -4.94
C TYR A 517 -7.42 16.53 -3.71
N ARG A 518 -6.09 16.42 -3.80
CA ARG A 518 -5.18 16.72 -2.68
C ARG A 518 -5.22 18.20 -2.26
N TYR A 519 -5.16 19.12 -3.22
CA TYR A 519 -5.13 20.56 -2.97
C TYR A 519 -5.59 21.34 -4.21
N SER A 520 -5.86 22.63 -4.06
CA SER A 520 -6.38 23.48 -5.14
C SER A 520 -5.46 23.51 -6.38
N GLY A 521 -6.04 23.27 -7.56
CA GLY A 521 -5.35 23.37 -8.85
C GLY A 521 -4.68 22.06 -9.31
N VAL A 522 -4.56 21.08 -8.42
CA VAL A 522 -3.85 19.83 -8.71
C VAL A 522 -4.59 18.91 -9.68
N GLU A 523 -5.91 19.10 -9.84
CA GLU A 523 -6.76 18.36 -10.78
C GLU A 523 -6.33 18.48 -12.25
N GLN A 524 -5.44 19.42 -12.55
CA GLN A 524 -4.81 19.61 -13.86
C GLN A 524 -3.66 18.64 -14.12
N GLU A 525 -3.10 18.05 -13.06
CA GLU A 525 -1.89 17.22 -13.10
C GLU A 525 -2.15 15.77 -12.70
N GLU A 526 -3.17 15.52 -11.87
CA GLU A 526 -3.46 14.21 -11.29
C GLU A 526 -4.95 13.93 -11.11
N SER A 527 -5.27 12.79 -10.52
CA SER A 527 -6.62 12.31 -10.27
C SER A 527 -7.03 12.42 -8.79
N THR A 528 -8.28 12.11 -8.46
CA THR A 528 -8.75 12.16 -7.06
C THR A 528 -7.98 11.15 -6.20
N PHE A 529 -7.60 11.56 -4.99
CA PHE A 529 -6.74 10.78 -4.11
C PHE A 529 -7.60 9.98 -3.13
N ILE A 530 -7.57 8.65 -3.25
CA ILE A 530 -8.51 7.77 -2.54
C ILE A 530 -8.43 7.98 -1.02
N ALA A 531 -7.22 8.12 -0.48
CA ALA A 531 -7.05 8.34 0.95
C ALA A 531 -7.65 9.68 1.41
N CYS A 532 -7.58 10.75 0.61
CA CYS A 532 -8.15 12.05 0.97
C CYS A 532 -9.67 11.98 1.10
N SER A 533 -10.31 11.21 0.22
CA SER A 533 -11.76 10.98 0.24
C SER A 533 -12.19 10.32 1.55
N PHE A 534 -11.50 9.24 1.93
CA PHE A 534 -11.76 8.56 3.20
C PHE A 534 -11.34 9.38 4.43
N TRP A 535 -10.27 10.17 4.36
CA TRP A 535 -9.89 11.07 5.46
C TRP A 535 -10.99 12.10 5.73
N LEU A 536 -11.62 12.65 4.69
CA LEU A 536 -12.71 13.60 4.87
C LEU A 536 -13.96 12.94 5.47
N ALA A 537 -14.28 11.70 5.08
CA ALA A 537 -15.34 10.91 5.71
C ALA A 537 -15.03 10.62 7.20
N GLU A 538 -13.81 10.19 7.51
CA GLU A 538 -13.34 10.00 8.90
C GLU A 538 -13.45 11.31 9.70
N ALA A 539 -13.05 12.43 9.09
CA ALA A 539 -13.01 13.72 9.74
C ALA A 539 -14.41 14.25 10.07
N TRP A 540 -15.40 14.05 9.19
CA TRP A 540 -16.81 14.38 9.47
C TRP A 540 -17.37 13.53 10.60
N ALA A 541 -17.17 12.22 10.56
CA ALA A 541 -17.60 11.33 11.63
C ALA A 541 -16.99 11.74 12.97
N SER A 542 -15.67 11.98 12.99
CA SER A 542 -14.94 12.44 14.18
C SER A 542 -15.37 13.81 14.71
N MET A 543 -16.07 14.63 13.91
CA MET A 543 -16.54 15.98 14.28
C MET A 543 -18.03 15.99 14.68
N ASP A 544 -18.52 14.87 15.21
CA ASP A 544 -19.90 14.64 15.63
C ASP A 544 -20.94 14.75 14.48
N GLU A 545 -20.54 14.44 13.24
CA GLU A 545 -21.44 14.37 12.07
C GLU A 545 -21.31 12.99 11.36
N PRO A 546 -21.58 11.87 12.07
CA PRO A 546 -21.39 10.52 11.53
C PRO A 546 -22.22 10.23 10.28
N ALA A 547 -23.43 10.80 10.17
CA ALA A 547 -24.28 10.64 8.99
C ALA A 547 -23.63 11.20 7.71
N VAL A 548 -22.94 12.34 7.81
CA VAL A 548 -22.21 12.92 6.66
C VAL A 548 -21.02 12.02 6.29
N GLY A 549 -20.29 11.51 7.30
CA GLY A 549 -19.22 10.54 7.07
C GLY A 549 -19.70 9.25 6.40
N GLU A 550 -20.89 8.76 6.80
CA GLU A 550 -21.54 7.57 6.24
C GLU A 550 -21.96 7.78 4.79
N GLU A 551 -22.65 8.89 4.48
CA GLU A 551 -23.04 9.25 3.11
C GLU A 551 -21.81 9.31 2.18
N MET A 552 -20.72 9.93 2.64
CA MET A 552 -19.46 9.97 1.90
C MET A 552 -18.83 8.58 1.73
N MET A 553 -18.80 7.77 2.79
CA MET A 553 -18.28 6.39 2.74
C MET A 553 -19.02 5.56 1.69
N GLU A 554 -20.35 5.65 1.66
CA GLU A 554 -21.19 4.96 0.67
C GLU A 554 -20.90 5.41 -0.76
N GLU A 555 -20.80 6.72 -1.00
CA GLU A 555 -20.48 7.26 -2.33
C GLU A 555 -19.09 6.81 -2.82
N ILE A 556 -18.09 6.81 -1.93
CA ILE A 556 -16.73 6.35 -2.24
C ILE A 556 -16.75 4.85 -2.58
N LEU A 557 -17.40 4.01 -1.76
CA LEU A 557 -17.49 2.57 -2.00
C LEU A 557 -18.25 2.25 -3.28
N GLU A 558 -19.35 2.97 -3.57
CA GLU A 558 -20.08 2.83 -4.83
C GLU A 558 -19.18 3.17 -6.02
N THR A 559 -18.41 4.25 -5.91
CA THR A 559 -17.50 4.71 -6.97
C THR A 559 -16.39 3.69 -7.25
N LEU A 560 -15.80 3.10 -6.20
CA LEU A 560 -14.59 2.27 -6.29
C LEU A 560 -14.91 0.78 -6.43
N CYS A 561 -15.73 0.22 -5.54
CA CYS A 561 -15.87 -1.23 -5.36
C CYS A 561 -16.89 -1.85 -6.32
N HIS A 562 -17.83 -1.07 -6.86
CA HIS A 562 -18.85 -1.58 -7.78
C HIS A 562 -18.39 -1.62 -9.25
N ARG A 563 -17.11 -1.32 -9.51
CA ARG A 563 -16.51 -1.30 -10.85
C ARG A 563 -15.71 -2.55 -11.22
N GLY A 564 -15.74 -3.59 -10.38
CA GLY A 564 -15.25 -4.91 -10.77
C GLY A 564 -13.78 -5.21 -10.51
N ASN A 565 -13.08 -4.43 -9.69
CA ASN A 565 -11.79 -4.85 -9.16
C ASN A 565 -11.95 -5.93 -8.07
N VAL A 566 -10.83 -6.48 -7.59
CA VAL A 566 -10.80 -7.38 -6.42
C VAL A 566 -10.59 -6.61 -5.10
N GLU A 567 -10.98 -5.33 -5.09
CA GLU A 567 -10.83 -4.39 -3.96
C GLU A 567 -9.39 -4.32 -3.42
N THR A 568 -8.44 -4.22 -4.34
CA THR A 568 -7.02 -3.89 -4.08
C THR A 568 -6.79 -2.51 -4.68
N PHE A 569 -6.74 -1.47 -3.83
CA PHE A 569 -6.80 -0.09 -4.28
C PHE A 569 -5.44 0.46 -4.70
N ASN A 570 -5.47 1.28 -5.74
CA ASN A 570 -4.37 2.15 -6.12
C ASN A 570 -4.31 3.39 -5.21
N GLU A 571 -3.35 4.26 -5.50
CA GLU A 571 -3.23 5.58 -4.91
C GLU A 571 -4.40 6.51 -5.27
N MET A 572 -4.82 6.48 -6.53
CA MET A 572 -5.77 7.43 -7.09
C MET A 572 -6.81 6.76 -7.98
N PHE A 573 -7.92 7.47 -8.16
CA PHE A 573 -8.97 7.12 -9.10
C PHE A 573 -9.35 8.36 -9.92
N ASP A 574 -9.36 8.23 -11.25
CA ASP A 574 -9.80 9.31 -12.13
C ASP A 574 -11.33 9.24 -12.28
N THR A 575 -12.04 10.15 -11.61
CA THR A 575 -13.50 10.22 -11.69
C THR A 575 -14.01 10.70 -13.06
N ARG A 576 -13.15 11.30 -13.89
CA ARG A 576 -13.50 11.78 -15.24
C ARG A 576 -13.48 10.65 -16.25
N THR A 577 -12.51 9.74 -16.15
CA THR A 577 -12.35 8.60 -17.08
C THR A 577 -12.86 7.28 -16.51
N GLY A 578 -12.95 7.16 -15.19
CA GLY A 578 -13.29 5.92 -14.49
C GLY A 578 -12.11 4.94 -14.38
N GLU A 579 -10.88 5.42 -14.51
CA GLU A 579 -9.66 4.60 -14.48
C GLU A 579 -8.91 4.70 -13.15
N TRP A 580 -8.18 3.64 -12.81
CA TRP A 580 -7.30 3.57 -11.64
C TRP A 580 -5.89 4.01 -12.01
N VAL A 581 -5.28 4.87 -11.19
CA VAL A 581 -3.93 5.42 -11.42
C VAL A 581 -3.08 5.46 -10.14
N GLY A 582 -1.77 5.62 -10.30
CA GLY A 582 -0.79 5.57 -9.21
C GLY A 582 -0.50 4.16 -8.66
N ASN A 583 0.38 4.10 -7.66
CA ASN A 583 0.97 2.86 -7.14
C ASN A 583 -0.07 1.92 -6.49
N MET A 584 0.21 0.59 -6.43
CA MET A 584 -0.73 -0.41 -5.90
C MET A 584 -0.10 -1.71 -5.35
N PRO A 585 -0.80 -2.45 -4.45
CA PRO A 585 -1.75 -1.88 -3.49
C PRO A 585 -1.11 -0.71 -2.74
N GLN A 586 -1.91 0.31 -2.46
CA GLN A 586 -1.43 1.51 -1.78
C GLN A 586 -1.92 1.51 -0.32
N GLY A 587 -1.00 1.75 0.61
CA GLY A 587 -1.23 1.67 2.06
C GLY A 587 -2.19 2.72 2.61
N LEU A 588 -1.99 4.00 2.30
CA LEU A 588 -2.90 5.10 2.66
C LEU A 588 -4.36 4.87 2.22
N SER A 589 -4.61 4.35 1.02
CA SER A 589 -5.95 4.09 0.48
C SER A 589 -6.68 3.04 1.33
N HIS A 590 -6.00 1.95 1.67
CA HIS A 590 -6.57 0.89 2.48
C HIS A 590 -6.68 1.26 3.96
N LEU A 591 -5.68 1.94 4.54
CA LEU A 591 -5.76 2.36 5.95
C LEU A 591 -6.84 3.42 6.15
N ALA A 592 -7.04 4.32 5.18
CA ALA A 592 -8.01 5.41 5.31
C ALA A 592 -9.43 4.86 5.32
N LEU A 593 -9.73 3.84 4.51
CA LEU A 593 -11.01 3.12 4.57
C LEU A 593 -11.25 2.55 5.98
N ILE A 594 -10.25 1.88 6.55
CA ILE A 594 -10.35 1.26 7.89
C ILE A 594 -10.59 2.33 8.96
N CYS A 595 -9.84 3.44 8.92
CA CYS A 595 -10.01 4.52 9.87
C CYS A 595 -11.38 5.23 9.73
N ALA A 596 -11.86 5.45 8.51
CA ALA A 596 -13.19 6.01 8.27
C ALA A 596 -14.29 5.08 8.80
N ALA A 597 -14.22 3.78 8.48
CA ALA A 597 -15.19 2.79 8.96
C ALA A 597 -15.20 2.70 10.49
N GLN A 598 -14.03 2.72 11.13
CA GLN A 598 -13.92 2.77 12.59
C GLN A 598 -14.59 4.01 13.17
N ALA A 599 -14.27 5.20 12.65
CA ALA A 599 -14.82 6.46 13.15
C ALA A 599 -16.35 6.51 13.01
N ILE A 600 -16.91 6.04 11.89
CA ILE A 600 -18.36 5.97 11.69
C ILE A 600 -19.01 4.96 12.67
N SER A 601 -18.37 3.81 12.88
CA SER A 601 -18.89 2.75 13.76
C SER A 601 -18.93 3.14 15.23
N GLU A 602 -17.96 3.93 15.72
CA GLU A 602 -17.92 4.38 17.12
C GLU A 602 -19.17 5.18 17.54
N HIS A 603 -19.85 5.83 16.58
CA HIS A 603 -21.08 6.59 16.82
C HIS A 603 -22.36 5.73 16.77
N HIS A 604 -22.28 4.50 16.28
CA HIS A 604 -23.44 3.61 16.14
C HIS A 604 -23.65 2.68 17.36
N GLY A 605 -22.65 2.60 18.26
CA GLY A 605 -22.64 1.68 19.39
C GLY A 605 -22.54 0.21 18.94
N PRO A 606 -22.14 -0.72 19.83
CA PRO A 606 -22.23 -2.14 19.50
C PRO A 606 -23.70 -2.55 19.36
N GLU A 607 -24.08 -3.16 18.23
CA GLU A 607 -25.40 -3.77 18.02
C GLU A 607 -25.69 -4.92 19.00
#